data_AF-A0AAU3R6L4-F1
#
_entry.id   AF-A0AAU3R6L4-F1
#
_cell.length_a   1.000
_cell.length_b   1.000
_cell.length_c   1.000
_cell.angle_alpha   90.00
_cell.angle_beta   90.00
_cell.angle_gamma   90.00
#
_symmetry.space_group_name_H-M   'P 1'
#
loop_
_entity.id
_entity.type
_entity.pdbx_description
1 polymer ?
#
loop_
_entity_poly.entity_id
_entity_poly.type
_entity_poly.pdbx_seq_one_letter_code
_entity_poly.pdbx_strand_id
1 'polypeptide(L)'
;MLNDVIAGSIAEVLGGLAVVAFVGLDARARRRRAARRGTARGEDGAATRPARTYTLIGARAPDGHAVQIVSSRPAGTVIARQEPAGDRRRRFELTDAILSDGTYAAEPLDWYR
;
A
#
# COMPACT_ATOMS: atom_id res chain seq x y z
N MET A 1 16.00 -27.73 -33.50
CA MET A 1 14.75 -27.73 -32.70
C MET A 1 15.02 -27.96 -31.20
N LEU A 2 16.15 -27.49 -30.65
CA LEU A 2 16.47 -27.62 -29.22
C LEU A 2 16.50 -26.28 -28.47
N ASN A 3 16.39 -25.15 -29.18
CA ASN A 3 16.54 -23.80 -28.61
C ASN A 3 15.22 -23.15 -28.16
N ASP A 4 14.05 -23.70 -28.53
CA ASP A 4 12.75 -23.11 -28.16
C ASP A 4 12.25 -23.53 -26.77
N VAL A 5 12.82 -24.57 -26.16
CA VAL A 5 12.37 -25.09 -24.86
C VAL A 5 12.98 -24.31 -23.69
N ILE A 6 14.13 -23.67 -23.88
CA ILE A 6 14.84 -22.94 -22.81
C ILE A 6 14.20 -21.56 -22.55
N ALA A 7 13.60 -20.93 -23.56
CA ALA A 7 12.98 -19.61 -23.42
C ALA A 7 11.65 -19.64 -22.66
N GLY A 8 10.91 -20.76 -22.69
CA GLY A 8 9.64 -20.90 -21.97
C GLY A 8 9.80 -21.01 -20.45
N SER A 9 10.94 -21.51 -19.97
CA SER A 9 11.11 -21.90 -18.56
C SER A 9 11.57 -20.78 -17.63
N ILE A 10 12.04 -19.64 -18.15
CA ILE A 10 12.56 -18.53 -17.32
C ILE A 10 11.43 -17.60 -16.85
N ALA A 11 10.36 -17.45 -17.64
CA ALA A 11 9.24 -16.57 -17.31
C ALA A 11 8.42 -17.08 -16.12
N GLU A 12 8.22 -18.40 -16.01
CA GLU A 12 7.41 -18.99 -14.93
C GLU A 12 8.12 -18.96 -13.58
N VAL A 13 9.44 -19.17 -13.56
CA VAL A 13 10.23 -19.13 -12.31
C VAL A 13 10.34 -17.69 -11.78
N LEU A 14 10.45 -16.69 -12.65
CA LEU A 14 10.44 -15.27 -12.26
C LEU A 14 9.07 -14.79 -11.78
N GLY A 15 8.00 -15.24 -12.42
CA GLY A 15 6.63 -14.93 -12.01
C GLY A 15 6.28 -15.51 -10.63
N GLY A 16 6.66 -16.78 -10.39
CA GLY A 16 6.42 -17.45 -9.11
C GLY A 16 7.19 -16.83 -7.94
N LEU A 17 8.44 -16.43 -8.16
CA LEU A 17 9.29 -15.85 -7.12
C LEU A 17 8.82 -14.44 -6.70
N ALA A 18 8.30 -13.65 -7.64
CA ALA A 18 7.69 -12.35 -7.34
C ALA A 18 6.45 -12.48 -6.45
N VAL A 19 5.57 -13.47 -6.72
CA VAL A 19 4.36 -13.70 -5.91
C VAL A 19 4.73 -14.14 -4.48
N VAL A 20 5.71 -15.03 -4.32
CA VAL A 20 6.14 -15.50 -2.98
C VAL A 20 6.80 -14.37 -2.18
N ALA A 21 7.61 -13.52 -2.82
CA ALA A 21 8.20 -12.34 -2.17
C ALA A 21 7.13 -11.35 -1.71
N PHE A 22 6.11 -11.11 -2.53
CA PHE A 22 4.96 -10.26 -2.19
C PHE A 22 4.19 -10.81 -0.98
N VAL A 23 3.84 -12.10 -0.99
CA VAL A 23 3.11 -12.76 0.11
C VAL A 23 3.93 -12.78 1.41
N GLY A 24 5.24 -13.01 1.32
CA GLY A 24 6.13 -13.00 2.48
C GLY A 24 6.28 -11.61 3.13
N LEU A 25 6.38 -10.56 2.32
CA LEU A 25 6.39 -9.17 2.78
C LEU A 25 5.07 -8.78 3.45
N ASP A 26 3.94 -9.17 2.84
CA ASP A 26 2.61 -8.96 3.38
C ASP A 26 2.43 -9.62 4.76
N ALA A 27 2.83 -10.87 4.88
CA ALA A 27 2.75 -11.61 6.15
C ALA A 27 3.64 -10.99 7.24
N ARG A 28 4.83 -10.50 6.87
CA ARG A 28 5.74 -9.83 7.81
C ARG A 28 5.24 -8.45 8.23
N ALA A 29 4.64 -7.70 7.32
CA ALA A 29 3.99 -6.42 7.61
C ALA A 29 2.80 -6.63 8.56
N ARG A 30 1.95 -7.62 8.30
CA ARG A 30 0.82 -7.96 9.17
C ARG A 30 1.25 -8.40 10.57
N ARG A 31 2.30 -9.23 10.71
CA ARG A 31 2.84 -9.61 12.03
C ARG A 31 3.41 -8.42 12.80
N ARG A 32 4.06 -7.48 12.13
CA ARG A 32 4.53 -6.23 12.77
C ARG A 32 3.38 -5.31 13.19
N ARG A 33 2.28 -5.28 12.43
CA ARG A 33 1.05 -4.54 12.79
C ARG A 33 0.35 -5.15 14.00
N ALA A 34 0.31 -6.48 14.12
CA ALA A 34 -0.25 -7.17 15.29
C ALA A 34 0.53 -6.86 16.58
N ALA A 35 1.86 -6.78 16.51
CA ALA A 35 2.70 -6.42 17.65
C ALA A 35 2.55 -4.95 18.11
N ARG A 36 2.04 -4.05 17.26
CA ARG A 36 1.89 -2.60 17.56
C ARG A 36 0.45 -2.18 17.90
N ARG A 37 -0.54 -3.05 17.72
CA ARG A 37 -1.93 -2.80 18.15
C ARG A 37 -2.10 -2.72 19.68
N GLY A 38 -1.08 -3.09 20.46
CA GLY A 38 -1.12 -3.04 21.92
C GLY A 38 -1.06 -1.63 22.54
N THR A 39 -0.76 -0.56 21.79
CA THR A 39 -0.41 0.73 22.43
C THR A 39 -1.02 1.99 21.84
N ALA A 40 -1.94 1.93 20.86
CA ALA A 40 -2.50 3.13 20.25
C ALA A 40 -3.88 3.49 20.81
N ARG A 41 -3.92 3.95 22.07
CA ARG A 41 -5.03 4.77 22.58
C ARG A 41 -4.59 6.24 22.51
N GLY A 42 -5.29 6.98 21.66
CA GLY A 42 -5.67 8.38 21.87
C GLY A 42 -4.58 9.45 21.99
N GLU A 43 -4.60 10.34 21.00
CA GLU A 43 -4.41 11.79 21.17
C GLU A 43 -2.99 12.29 21.57
N ASP A 44 -2.67 13.54 21.25
CA ASP A 44 -1.45 14.28 21.63
C ASP A 44 -0.12 14.07 20.86
N GLY A 45 -0.16 13.55 19.63
CA GLY A 45 1.05 13.49 18.75
C GLY A 45 1.04 14.38 17.51
N ALA A 46 -0.06 15.08 17.24
CA ALA A 46 -0.31 15.70 15.92
C ALA A 46 0.48 16.98 15.63
N ALA A 47 1.17 17.57 16.61
CA ALA A 47 1.71 18.92 16.50
C ALA A 47 3.16 19.05 15.97
N THR A 48 3.90 17.98 15.69
CA THR A 48 5.31 18.10 15.21
C THR A 48 5.78 16.96 14.30
N ARG A 49 4.89 16.23 13.61
CA ARG A 49 5.34 15.26 12.60
C ARG A 49 5.47 15.95 11.24
N PRO A 50 6.63 15.85 10.54
CA PRO A 50 6.74 16.39 9.19
C PRO A 50 5.71 15.72 8.29
N ALA A 51 5.06 16.54 7.46
CA ALA A 51 4.08 16.05 6.51
C ALA A 51 4.77 15.15 5.48
N ARG A 52 4.12 14.04 5.13
CA ARG A 52 4.59 13.05 4.16
C ARG A 52 3.61 12.98 3.00
N THR A 53 4.15 12.72 1.81
CA THR A 53 3.34 12.41 0.62
C THR A 53 3.03 10.92 0.59
N TYR A 54 1.75 10.59 0.49
CA TYR A 54 1.26 9.23 0.42
C TYR A 54 0.60 8.95 -0.93
N THR A 55 0.93 7.84 -1.56
CA THR A 55 0.26 7.31 -2.75
C THR A 55 -0.82 6.31 -2.36
N LEU A 56 -2.04 6.56 -2.78
CA LEU A 56 -3.21 5.71 -2.51
C LEU A 56 -3.21 4.53 -3.47
N ILE A 57 -2.87 3.36 -2.97
CA ILE A 57 -2.68 2.18 -3.80
C ILE A 57 -4.01 1.76 -4.42
N GLY A 58 -4.00 1.56 -5.75
CA GLY A 58 -5.19 1.18 -6.51
C GLY A 58 -6.27 2.27 -6.59
N ALA A 59 -5.96 3.51 -6.21
CA ALA A 59 -6.79 4.67 -6.51
C ALA A 59 -6.19 5.45 -7.69
N ARG A 60 -7.04 5.80 -8.65
CA ARG A 60 -6.66 6.62 -9.81
C ARG A 60 -7.47 7.91 -9.81
N ALA A 61 -6.84 8.99 -10.24
CA ALA A 61 -7.53 10.22 -10.57
C ALA A 61 -8.24 10.06 -11.94
N PRO A 62 -9.18 10.97 -12.29
CA PRO A 62 -9.90 10.89 -13.58
C PRO A 62 -8.98 10.89 -14.81
N ASP A 63 -7.78 11.44 -14.68
CA ASP A 63 -6.71 11.45 -15.68
C ASP A 63 -5.89 10.15 -15.75
N GLY A 64 -6.19 9.16 -14.91
CA GLY A 64 -5.46 7.89 -14.82
C GLY A 64 -4.19 7.93 -13.98
N HIS A 65 -3.79 9.08 -13.43
CA HIS A 65 -2.60 9.18 -12.59
C HIS A 65 -2.82 8.56 -11.19
N ALA A 66 -1.71 8.18 -10.55
CA ALA A 66 -1.73 7.73 -9.17
C ALA A 66 -2.17 8.89 -8.26
N VAL A 67 -3.01 8.58 -7.29
CA VAL A 67 -3.51 9.59 -6.37
C VAL A 67 -2.52 9.76 -5.24
N GLN A 68 -2.10 11.00 -5.01
CA GLN A 68 -1.25 11.36 -3.89
C GLN A 68 -1.96 12.32 -2.93
N ILE A 69 -1.65 12.20 -1.64
CA ILE A 69 -2.10 13.13 -0.60
C ILE A 69 -0.94 13.49 0.32
N VAL A 70 -1.02 14.65 0.96
CA VAL A 70 -0.06 15.05 1.99
C VAL A 70 -0.70 14.90 3.36
N SER A 71 0.01 14.26 4.30
CA SER A 71 -0.47 14.12 5.68
C SER A 71 0.67 14.06 6.69
N SER A 72 0.50 14.70 7.84
CA SER A 72 1.37 14.55 9.01
C SER A 72 0.92 13.42 9.95
N ARG A 73 -0.22 12.79 9.66
CA ARG A 73 -0.79 11.73 10.51
C ARG A 73 0.17 10.54 10.64
N PRO A 74 0.17 9.85 11.79
CA PRO A 74 1.02 8.68 11.98
C PRO A 74 0.60 7.51 11.08
N ALA A 75 1.52 6.59 10.81
CA ALA A 75 1.20 5.33 10.17
C ALA A 75 0.24 4.51 11.05
N GLY A 76 -0.62 3.71 10.42
CA GLY A 76 -1.77 3.05 11.06
C GLY A 76 -3.04 3.91 11.10
N THR A 77 -2.95 5.19 10.71
CA THR A 77 -4.15 6.04 10.62
C THR A 77 -4.97 5.69 9.39
N VAL A 78 -6.28 5.53 9.57
CA VAL A 78 -7.22 5.33 8.46
C VAL A 78 -7.78 6.67 8.00
N ILE A 79 -7.81 6.85 6.69
CA ILE A 79 -8.45 7.97 6.03
C ILE A 79 -9.54 7.48 5.08
N ALA A 80 -10.56 8.31 4.87
CA ALA A 80 -11.59 8.05 3.89
C ALA A 80 -11.44 9.03 2.73
N ARG A 81 -11.56 8.53 1.50
CA ARG A 81 -11.55 9.33 0.27
C ARG A 81 -12.79 9.02 -0.54
N GLN A 82 -13.41 10.04 -1.12
CA GLN A 82 -14.49 9.85 -2.09
C GLN A 82 -13.91 9.32 -3.41
N GLU A 83 -14.58 8.33 -4.00
CA GLU A 83 -14.22 7.86 -5.34
C GLU A 83 -14.74 8.82 -6.41
N PRO A 84 -13.99 9.05 -7.50
CA PRO A 84 -14.43 9.96 -8.56
C PRO A 84 -15.73 9.49 -9.27
N ALA A 85 -15.97 8.19 -9.33
CA ALA A 85 -17.04 7.58 -10.11
C ALA A 85 -18.30 7.22 -9.30
N GLY A 86 -18.46 7.72 -8.07
CA GLY A 86 -19.67 7.45 -7.30
C GLY A 86 -19.68 8.04 -5.89
N ASP A 87 -20.75 7.77 -5.14
CA ASP A 87 -20.93 8.26 -3.77
C ASP A 87 -20.21 7.39 -2.72
N ARG A 88 -19.45 6.38 -3.17
CA ARG A 88 -18.74 5.48 -2.27
C ARG A 88 -17.46 6.14 -1.76
N ARG A 89 -17.30 6.12 -0.44
CA ARG A 89 -16.04 6.44 0.21
C ARG A 89 -15.20 5.18 0.38
N ARG A 90 -13.99 5.19 -0.15
CA ARG A 90 -13.01 4.14 0.02
C ARG A 90 -12.05 4.50 1.15
N ARG A 91 -11.69 3.52 1.98
CA ARG A 91 -10.81 3.72 3.13
C ARG A 91 -9.39 3.26 2.82
N PHE A 92 -8.42 4.01 3.32
CA PHE A 92 -7.00 3.72 3.18
C PHE A 92 -6.28 3.85 4.52
N GLU A 93 -5.39 2.92 4.83
CA GLU A 93 -4.47 2.97 5.96
C GLU A 93 -3.16 3.63 5.51
N LEU A 94 -2.75 4.71 6.18
CA LEU A 94 -1.43 5.31 5.97
C LEU A 94 -0.36 4.38 6.52
N THR A 95 0.68 4.07 5.76
CA THR A 95 1.74 3.15 6.18
C THR A 95 3.12 3.81 6.17
N ASP A 96 4.11 3.17 6.81
CA ASP A 96 5.51 3.58 6.70
C ASP A 96 6.23 2.91 5.50
N ALA A 97 5.51 2.21 4.62
CA ALA A 97 6.12 1.58 3.44
C ALA A 97 6.42 2.64 2.38
N ILE A 98 7.65 2.67 1.88
CA ILE A 98 8.09 3.62 0.84
C ILE A 98 8.01 2.92 -0.52
N LEU A 99 7.41 3.59 -1.49
CA LEU A 99 7.32 3.14 -2.88
C LEU A 99 8.59 3.53 -3.66
N SER A 100 8.74 2.97 -4.86
CA SER A 100 9.88 3.27 -5.75
C SER A 100 10.00 4.73 -6.14
N ASP A 101 8.90 5.49 -6.09
CA ASP A 101 8.86 6.94 -6.36
C ASP A 101 9.18 7.81 -5.13
N GLY A 102 9.53 7.20 -4.00
CA GLY A 102 9.88 7.89 -2.75
C GLY A 102 8.67 8.32 -1.91
N THR A 103 7.44 8.07 -2.37
CA THR A 103 6.23 8.34 -1.59
C THR A 103 5.92 7.20 -0.62
N TYR A 104 5.11 7.49 0.40
CA TYR A 104 4.63 6.48 1.34
C TYR A 104 3.38 5.78 0.80
N ALA A 105 3.21 4.49 1.06
CA ALA A 105 2.02 3.76 0.63
C ALA A 105 0.84 4.05 1.56
N ALA A 106 -0.33 4.30 0.97
CA ALA A 106 -1.62 4.24 1.65
C ALA A 106 -2.40 3.03 1.11
N GLU A 107 -2.52 1.99 1.93
CA GLU A 107 -3.13 0.71 1.53
C GLU A 107 -4.65 0.75 1.69
N PRO A 108 -5.43 0.38 0.67
CA PRO A 108 -6.89 0.32 0.78
C PRO A 108 -7.34 -0.82 1.70
N LEU A 109 -8.36 -0.56 2.50
CA LEU A 109 -8.92 -1.53 3.44
C LEU A 109 -10.06 -2.36 2.87
N ASP A 110 -10.63 -1.94 1.74
CA ASP A 110 -11.88 -2.49 1.20
C ASP A 110 -11.67 -3.49 0.04
N TRP A 111 -10.46 -4.06 -0.13
CA TRP A 111 -10.14 -4.93 -1.28
C TRP A 111 -10.89 -6.28 -1.35
N TYR A 112 -11.50 -6.72 -0.26
CA TYR A 112 -12.08 -8.07 -0.13
C TYR A 112 -13.60 -8.11 -0.14
N ARG A 113 -14.27 -7.14 -0.77
CA ARG A 113 -15.74 -7.09 -0.77
C ARG A 113 -16.33 -7.11 -2.15
#